data_AF-E0XMK6-F1
#
_entry.id   AF-E0XMK6-F1
#
_cell.length_a   1.000
_cell.length_b   1.000
_cell.length_c   1.000
_cell.angle_alpha   90.00
_cell.angle_beta   90.00
_cell.angle_gamma   90.00
#
_symmetry.space_group_name_H-M   'P 1'
#
loop_
_entity.id
_entity.type
_entity.pdbx_description
1 polymer ?
#
loop_
_entity_poly.entity_id
_entity_poly.type
_entity_poly.pdbx_seq_one_letter_code
_entity_poly.pdbx_strand_id
1 'polypeptide(L)'
;SNPLTHGFGSNLYTDYEIVCRTNIPAFKKRNSKIRRRYSDFVAFKKILEHETTRVIIPPLPGKIFLNSNKFNDLNIEKRRQGLESFLVIVSGHPLLQTGSKSLIEFIQNEKWGPKQIVY
;
A
#
# COMPACT_ATOMS: atom_id res chain seq x y z
N SER A 1 6.35 5.88 7.05
CA SER A 1 7.06 6.80 7.97
C SER A 1 7.25 6.25 9.38
N ASN A 2 6.44 5.32 9.88
CA ASN A 2 6.53 4.80 11.24
C ASN A 2 6.22 3.28 11.27
N PRO A 3 7.23 2.40 11.10
CA PRO A 3 7.02 0.95 11.07
C PRO A 3 6.70 0.41 12.46
N LEU A 4 5.69 -0.44 12.58
CA LEU A 4 5.37 -1.15 13.82
C LEU A 4 5.25 -2.65 13.54
N THR A 5 5.88 -3.47 14.38
CA THR A 5 5.79 -4.93 14.30
C THR A 5 4.75 -5.45 15.27
N HIS A 6 3.87 -6.33 14.77
CA HIS A 6 2.73 -6.88 15.49
C HIS A 6 2.74 -8.41 15.46
N GLY A 7 2.01 -9.01 16.39
CA GLY A 7 1.82 -10.47 16.46
C GLY A 7 2.94 -11.18 17.22
N PHE A 8 2.96 -12.50 17.11
CA PHE A 8 3.93 -13.37 17.75
C PHE A 8 4.16 -14.62 16.89
N GLY A 9 5.35 -15.21 16.97
CA GLY A 9 5.72 -16.42 16.23
C GLY A 9 5.53 -16.29 14.71
N SER A 10 4.79 -17.21 14.11
CA SER A 10 4.52 -17.25 12.67
C SER A 10 3.59 -16.12 12.19
N ASN A 11 2.85 -15.47 13.10
CA ASN A 11 1.92 -14.40 12.76
C ASN A 11 2.57 -13.01 12.78
N LEU A 12 3.90 -12.93 12.85
CA LEU A 12 4.62 -11.66 12.93
C LEU A 12 4.53 -10.87 11.60
N TYR A 13 4.11 -9.61 11.67
CA TYR A 13 4.09 -8.70 10.52
C TYR A 13 4.46 -7.28 10.93
N THR A 14 5.04 -6.54 9.97
CA THR A 14 5.28 -5.10 10.13
C THR A 14 4.28 -4.35 9.25
N ASP A 15 3.60 -3.38 9.84
CA ASP A 15 2.80 -2.42 9.12
C ASP A 15 3.49 -1.04 9.07
N TYR A 16 3.04 -0.23 8.13
CA TYR A 16 3.62 1.07 7.86
C TYR A 16 2.53 2.12 7.96
N GLU A 17 2.83 3.18 8.69
CA GLU A 17 2.02 4.39 8.67
C GLU A 17 2.10 5.07 7.30
N ILE A 18 0.93 5.34 6.73
CA ILE A 18 0.72 6.14 5.53
C ILE A 18 0.07 7.45 5.98
N VAL A 19 0.78 8.55 5.74
CA VAL A 19 0.27 9.90 5.95
C VAL A 19 0.02 10.52 4.58
N CYS A 20 -1.24 10.77 4.27
CA CYS A 20 -1.63 11.44 3.04
C CYS A 20 -2.00 12.89 3.35
N ARG A 21 -1.34 13.82 2.67
CA ARG A 21 -1.68 15.25 2.65
C ARG A 21 -1.82 15.65 1.19
N THR A 22 -3.02 16.07 0.79
CA THR A 22 -3.31 16.28 -0.63
C THR A 22 -4.40 17.33 -0.86
N ASN A 23 -4.30 18.01 -1.99
CA ASN A 23 -5.32 18.89 -2.55
C ASN A 23 -5.93 18.31 -3.84
N ILE A 24 -5.57 17.07 -4.22
CA ILE A 24 -6.08 16.40 -5.41
C ILE A 24 -7.60 16.17 -5.24
N PRO A 25 -8.46 16.65 -6.16
CA PRO A 25 -9.92 16.56 -6.00
C PRO A 25 -10.49 15.14 -5.88
N ALA A 26 -9.79 14.13 -6.40
CA ALA A 26 -10.21 12.73 -6.28
C ALA A 26 -10.20 12.23 -4.82
N PHE A 27 -9.38 12.82 -3.94
CA PHE A 27 -9.27 12.39 -2.55
C PHE A 27 -10.34 13.06 -1.68
N LYS A 28 -11.02 12.26 -0.84
CA LYS A 28 -12.14 12.72 0.00
C LYS A 28 -11.68 13.53 1.22
N LYS A 29 -10.49 13.23 1.74
CA LYS A 29 -9.89 13.91 2.90
C LYS A 29 -8.65 14.68 2.47
N ARG A 30 -8.45 15.90 2.99
CA ARG A 30 -7.18 16.64 2.77
C ARG A 30 -6.01 16.04 3.54
N ASN A 31 -6.29 15.47 4.70
CA ASN A 31 -5.33 14.81 5.56
C ASN A 31 -5.89 13.45 6.00
N SER A 32 -5.10 12.39 5.89
CA SER A 32 -5.43 11.09 6.47
C SER A 32 -4.18 10.40 6.99
N LYS A 33 -4.36 9.60 8.04
CA LYS A 33 -3.31 8.82 8.67
C LYS A 33 -3.85 7.40 8.88
N ILE A 34 -3.32 6.44 8.14
CA ILE A 34 -3.77 5.04 8.19
C ILE A 34 -2.56 4.10 8.24
N ARG A 35 -2.80 2.80 8.44
CA ARG A 35 -1.74 1.79 8.50
C ARG A 35 -2.01 0.63 7.55
N ARG A 36 -0.96 0.14 6.90
CA ARG A 36 -1.01 -0.99 5.96
C ARG A 36 0.22 -1.87 6.11
N ARG A 37 0.03 -3.18 6.03
CA ARG A 37 1.14 -4.15 5.95
C ARG A 37 1.44 -4.47 4.50
N TYR A 38 2.64 -5.01 4.25
CA TYR A 38 3.11 -5.36 2.91
C TYR A 38 2.12 -6.23 2.10
N SER A 39 1.47 -7.21 2.74
CA SER A 39 0.49 -8.07 2.07
C SER A 39 -0.74 -7.30 1.58
N ASP A 40 -1.11 -6.20 2.24
CA ASP A 40 -2.22 -5.35 1.81
C ASP A 40 -1.85 -4.65 0.51
N PHE A 41 -0.60 -4.16 0.39
CA PHE A 41 -0.08 -3.60 -0.86
C PHE A 41 -0.03 -4.62 -1.99
N VAL A 42 0.33 -5.87 -1.70
CA VAL A 42 0.31 -6.95 -2.72
C VAL A 42 -1.11 -7.17 -3.24
N ALA A 43 -2.10 -7.22 -2.36
CA ALA A 43 -3.49 -7.34 -2.77
C ALA A 43 -3.98 -6.09 -3.52
N PHE A 44 -3.61 -4.91 -3.05
CA PHE A 44 -3.95 -3.63 -3.69
C PHE A 44 -3.38 -3.50 -5.09
N LYS A 45 -2.10 -3.87 -5.31
CA LYS A 45 -1.49 -3.89 -6.64
C LYS A 45 -2.30 -4.75 -7.62
N LYS A 46 -2.70 -5.97 -7.22
CA LYS A 46 -3.53 -6.85 -8.05
C LYS A 46 -4.87 -6.22 -8.40
N ILE A 47 -5.49 -5.54 -7.43
CA ILE A 47 -6.77 -4.84 -7.65
C ILE A 47 -6.58 -3.70 -8.66
N LEU A 48 -5.50 -2.90 -8.55
CA LEU A 48 -5.20 -1.85 -9.54
C LEU A 48 -4.98 -2.43 -10.94
N GLU A 49 -4.23 -3.53 -11.05
CA GLU A 49 -3.98 -4.22 -12.32
C GLU A 49 -5.28 -4.72 -12.97
N HIS A 50 -6.26 -5.14 -12.16
CA HIS A 50 -7.57 -5.56 -12.63
C HIS A 50 -8.50 -4.39 -12.97
N GLU A 51 -8.54 -3.34 -12.15
CA GLU A 51 -9.40 -2.18 -12.35
C GLU A 51 -8.92 -1.30 -13.53
N THR A 52 -7.63 -1.34 -13.88
CA THR A 52 -7.06 -0.50 -14.94
C THR A 52 -6.06 -1.25 -15.81
N THR A 53 -6.52 -1.74 -16.96
CA THR A 53 -5.68 -2.45 -17.94
C THR A 53 -4.82 -1.53 -18.81
N ARG A 54 -5.07 -0.21 -18.78
CA ARG A 54 -4.39 0.79 -19.62
C ARG A 54 -3.15 1.39 -18.96
N VAL A 55 -2.87 1.05 -17.71
CA VAL A 55 -1.79 1.64 -16.92
C VAL A 55 -0.89 0.52 -16.42
N ILE A 56 0.42 0.67 -16.64
CA ILE A 56 1.41 -0.23 -16.06
C ILE A 56 1.55 0.12 -14.59
N ILE A 57 1.15 -0.82 -13.71
CA ILE A 57 1.25 -0.62 -12.26
C ILE A 57 2.70 -0.83 -11.83
N PRO A 58 3.31 0.12 -11.09
CA PRO A 58 4.71 0.02 -10.69
C PRO A 58 4.98 -1.22 -9.81
N PRO A 59 6.21 -1.75 -9.83
CA PRO A 59 6.56 -2.88 -8.98
C PRO A 59 6.54 -2.50 -7.50
N LEU A 60 6.21 -3.47 -6.65
CA LEU A 60 6.41 -3.35 -5.21
C LEU A 60 7.87 -3.67 -4.84
N PRO A 61 8.38 -3.18 -3.70
CA PRO A 61 9.67 -3.63 -3.19
C PRO A 61 9.68 -5.15 -3.02
N GLY A 62 10.83 -5.77 -3.30
CA GLY A 62 10.98 -7.22 -3.30
C GLY A 62 10.45 -7.90 -2.02
N LYS A 63 9.81 -9.05 -2.19
CA LYS A 63 9.40 -9.90 -1.06
C LYS A 63 10.66 -10.40 -0.36
N ILE A 64 10.74 -10.22 0.96
CA ILE A 64 11.84 -10.75 1.75
C ILE A 64 11.41 -12.16 2.18
N PHE A 65 12.10 -13.18 1.66
CA PHE A 65 11.76 -14.59 1.87
C PHE A 65 12.39 -15.18 3.14
N LEU A 66 13.51 -14.61 3.60
CA LEU A 66 14.18 -15.07 4.83
C LEU A 66 13.57 -14.37 6.05
N ASN A 67 12.86 -15.13 6.88
CA ASN A 67 12.18 -14.64 8.08
C ASN A 67 13.15 -14.02 9.11
N SER A 68 14.38 -14.52 9.21
CA SER A 68 15.41 -13.98 10.12
C SER A 68 15.82 -12.54 9.77
N ASN A 69 15.74 -12.15 8.49
CA ASN A 69 16.12 -10.83 8.01
C ASN A 69 14.90 -9.91 7.79
N LYS A 70 13.67 -10.44 7.86
CA LYS A 70 12.44 -9.69 7.55
C LYS A 70 12.20 -8.50 8.47
N PHE A 71 12.65 -8.59 9.72
CA PHE A 71 12.49 -7.58 10.78
C PHE A 71 13.78 -6.80 11.08
N ASN A 72 14.80 -6.93 10.23
CA ASN A 72 15.97 -6.08 10.29
C ASN A 72 15.60 -4.65 9.86
N ASP A 73 16.03 -3.63 10.61
CA ASP A 73 15.73 -2.22 10.35
C ASP A 73 16.07 -1.77 8.91
N LEU A 74 17.19 -2.24 8.35
CA LEU A 74 17.57 -1.93 6.96
C LEU A 74 16.54 -2.44 5.96
N ASN A 75 16.01 -3.63 6.21
CA ASN A 75 15.00 -4.25 5.37
C ASN A 75 13.63 -3.60 5.54
N ILE A 76 13.29 -3.22 6.77
CA ILE A 76 12.08 -2.47 7.08
C ILE A 76 12.09 -1.12 6.36
N GLU A 77 13.21 -0.39 6.42
CA GLU A 77 13.37 0.92 5.79
C GLU A 77 13.40 0.84 4.27
N LYS A 78 14.17 -0.10 3.70
CA LYS A 78 14.18 -0.33 2.24
C LYS A 78 12.77 -0.65 1.72
N ARG A 79 12.01 -1.47 2.46
CA ARG A 79 10.61 -1.73 2.12
C ARG A 79 9.77 -0.48 2.25
N ARG A 80 9.89 0.30 3.33
CA ARG A 80 9.16 1.56 3.52
C ARG A 80 9.35 2.52 2.33
N GLN A 81 10.59 2.70 1.87
CA GLN A 81 10.93 3.52 0.71
C GLN A 81 10.26 3.02 -0.57
N GLY A 82 10.34 1.71 -0.86
CA GLY A 82 9.69 1.15 -2.03
C GLY A 82 8.16 1.26 -2.01
N LEU A 83 7.54 1.12 -0.83
CA LEU A 83 6.10 1.30 -0.67
C LEU A 83 5.68 2.77 -0.84
N GLU A 84 6.50 3.71 -0.36
CA GLU A 84 6.30 5.15 -0.57
C GLU A 84 6.39 5.51 -2.05
N SER A 85 7.44 5.09 -2.75
CA SER A 85 7.58 5.30 -4.20
C SER A 85 6.41 4.74 -4.98
N PHE A 86 5.96 3.52 -4.63
CA PHE A 86 4.76 2.92 -5.23
C PHE A 86 3.54 3.84 -5.05
N LEU A 87 3.27 4.31 -3.83
CA LEU A 87 2.12 5.18 -3.55
C LEU A 87 2.19 6.53 -4.26
N VAL A 88 3.35 7.17 -4.28
CA VAL A 88 3.54 8.45 -4.97
C VAL A 88 3.20 8.30 -6.45
N ILE A 89 3.68 7.24 -7.10
CA ILE A 89 3.39 6.97 -8.51
C ILE A 89 1.90 6.74 -8.73
N VAL A 90 1.28 5.78 -8.01
CA VAL A 90 -0.12 5.42 -8.28
C VAL A 90 -1.11 6.50 -7.87
N SER A 91 -0.83 7.23 -6.80
CA SER A 91 -1.70 8.33 -6.32
C SER A 91 -1.62 9.56 -7.21
N GLY A 92 -0.50 9.81 -7.88
CA GLY A 92 -0.31 10.90 -8.83
C GLY A 92 -0.83 10.60 -10.24
N HIS A 93 -1.16 9.36 -10.57
CA HIS A 93 -1.51 8.97 -11.93
C HIS A 93 -2.98 9.29 -12.27
N PRO A 94 -3.29 10.19 -13.24
CA PRO A 94 -4.66 10.64 -13.50
C PRO A 94 -5.64 9.51 -13.82
N LEU A 95 -5.24 8.54 -14.67
CA LEU A 95 -6.12 7.42 -15.02
C LEU A 95 -6.40 6.47 -13.84
N LEU A 96 -5.51 6.39 -12.85
CA LEU A 96 -5.78 5.60 -11.65
C LEU A 96 -6.67 6.38 -10.68
N GLN A 97 -6.50 7.70 -10.57
CA GLN A 97 -7.37 8.56 -9.78
C GLN A 97 -8.83 8.51 -10.25
N THR A 98 -9.07 8.47 -11.56
CA THR A 98 -10.42 8.39 -12.13
C THR A 98 -10.92 6.95 -12.34
N GLY A 99 -10.01 6.01 -12.60
CA GLY A 99 -10.33 4.64 -13.00
C GLY A 99 -10.35 3.62 -11.86
N SER A 100 -9.74 3.92 -10.72
CA SER A 100 -9.69 2.99 -9.57
C SER A 100 -10.57 3.45 -8.42
N LYS A 101 -11.57 2.63 -8.07
CA LYS A 101 -12.37 2.84 -6.85
C LYS A 101 -11.57 2.49 -5.59
N SER A 102 -10.59 1.59 -5.73
CA SER A 102 -9.81 1.05 -4.63
C SER A 102 -8.66 1.96 -4.20
N LEU A 103 -8.14 2.83 -5.08
CA LEU A 103 -7.00 3.71 -4.79
C LEU A 103 -7.23 4.62 -3.58
N ILE A 104 -8.34 5.37 -3.58
CA ILE A 104 -8.67 6.32 -2.51
C ILE A 104 -9.02 5.56 -1.23
N GLU A 105 -9.72 4.43 -1.36
CA GLU A 105 -10.09 3.56 -0.23
C GLU A 105 -8.83 3.06 0.49
N PHE A 106 -7.83 2.59 -0.27
CA PHE A 106 -6.56 2.10 0.27
C PHE A 106 -5.79 3.18 1.04
N ILE A 107 -5.75 4.42 0.52
CA ILE A 107 -4.92 5.51 1.08
C ILE A 107 -5.61 6.26 2.24
N GLN A 108 -6.95 6.32 2.29
CA GLN A 108 -7.66 7.21 3.23
C GLN A 108 -8.58 6.55 4.25
N ASN A 109 -8.99 5.30 4.05
CA ASN A 109 -9.93 4.63 4.94
C ASN A 109 -9.17 3.73 5.92
N GLU A 110 -9.41 3.83 7.21
CA GLU A 110 -8.71 3.00 8.20
C GLU A 110 -8.94 1.52 7.95
N LYS A 111 -10.21 1.15 7.78
CA LYS A 111 -10.64 -0.20 7.42
C LYS A 111 -10.57 -0.34 5.91
N TRP A 112 -9.55 -1.05 5.44
CA TRP A 112 -9.47 -1.52 4.07
C TRP A 112 -9.27 -3.03 4.10
N GLY A 113 -10.09 -3.74 3.35
CA GLY A 113 -9.89 -5.15 3.06
C GLY A 113 -9.95 -5.32 1.55
N PRO A 114 -9.18 -6.25 0.97
CA PRO A 114 -9.42 -6.63 -0.41
C PRO A 114 -10.85 -7.15 -0.48
N LYS A 115 -11.75 -6.41 -1.15
CA LYS A 115 -13.07 -6.93 -1.47
C LYS A 115 -12.80 -8.21 -2.24
N GLN A 116 -13.34 -9.33 -1.75
CA GLN A 116 -13.16 -10.65 -2.35
C GLN A 116 -13.44 -10.49 -3.85
N ILE A 117 -12.42 -10.69 -4.69
CA ILE A 117 -12.65 -10.81 -6.13
C ILE A 117 -13.35 -12.16 -6.24
N VAL A 118 -14.68 -12.11 -6.28
CA VAL A 118 -15.52 -13.29 -6.49
C VAL A 118 -15.14 -13.81 -7.89
N TYR A 119 -14.60 -15.02 -7.93
CA TYR A 119 -14.42 -15.79 -9.18
C TYR A 119 -15.78 -16.26 -9.69
#